data_AF-A0A6G0WZI4-F1
#
_entry.id   AF-A0A6G0WZI4-F1
#
_cell.length_a   1.000
_cell.length_b   1.000
_cell.length_c   1.000
_cell.angle_alpha   90.00
_cell.angle_beta   90.00
_cell.angle_gamma   90.00
#
_symmetry.space_group_name_H-M   'P 1'
#
loop_
_entity.id
_entity.type
_entity.pdbx_description
1 polymer ?
#
loop_
_entity_poly.entity_id
_entity_poly.type
_entity_poly.pdbx_seq_one_letter_code
_entity_poly.pdbx_strand_id
1 'polypeptide(L)'
;MVHNVLTNYFALKLIITATTYVVSDRLQTYGGSPYSLGCFDPYRSADLLRRHISRKISLAELQSSPLAAKIQSPNPQENLTRVLAAHPLIERTRGIPKAIVSLASLINATPTASLDQLAEQHSNLL
;
A
#
# COMPACT_ATOMS: atom_id res chain seq x y z
N MET A 1 10.21 25.77 33.38
CA MET A 1 9.87 24.52 34.09
C MET A 1 9.21 23.49 33.14
N VAL A 2 9.85 23.16 32.00
CA VAL A 2 9.35 22.12 31.06
C VAL A 2 10.40 21.00 30.87
N HIS A 3 11.56 21.12 31.55
CA HIS A 3 12.79 20.40 31.21
C HIS A 3 12.99 19.04 31.87
N ASN A 4 12.00 18.50 32.59
CA ASN A 4 12.18 17.27 33.38
C ASN A 4 11.31 16.09 32.94
N VAL A 5 10.48 16.24 31.90
CA VAL A 5 9.53 15.18 31.51
C VAL A 5 10.21 14.08 30.67
N LEU A 6 11.31 14.38 29.97
CA LEU A 6 11.98 13.39 29.11
C LEU A 6 13.11 12.60 29.81
N THR A 7 13.67 13.16 30.88
CA THR A 7 14.81 12.59 31.60
C THR A 7 14.42 11.82 32.86
N ASN A 8 13.23 12.04 33.42
CA ASN A 8 12.80 11.43 34.69
C ASN A 8 12.06 10.10 34.55
N TYR A 9 11.84 9.60 33.33
CA TYR A 9 11.06 8.37 33.11
C TYR A 9 11.85 7.36 32.28
N PHE A 10 12.51 6.43 32.97
CA PHE A 10 13.36 5.38 32.35
C PHE A 10 12.62 4.51 31.31
N ALA A 11 11.29 4.41 31.41
CA ALA A 11 10.46 3.60 30.52
C ALA A 11 9.70 4.42 29.46
N LEU A 12 9.82 5.75 29.44
CA LEU A 12 9.07 6.58 28.50
C LEU A 12 9.65 6.44 27.09
N LYS A 13 8.84 5.90 26.17
CA LYS A 13 9.15 5.84 24.74
C LYS A 13 8.30 6.88 24.01
N LEU A 14 8.96 7.75 23.26
CA LEU A 14 8.28 8.73 22.42
C LEU A 14 8.30 8.28 20.96
N ILE A 15 7.13 8.35 20.31
CA ILE A 15 6.98 8.15 18.87
C ILE A 15 6.63 9.50 18.26
N ILE A 16 7.50 9.99 17.38
CA ILE A 16 7.31 11.26 16.68
C ILE A 16 7.07 10.94 15.21
N THR A 17 5.96 11.42 14.67
CA THR A 17 5.64 11.32 13.24
C THR A 17 5.78 12.70 12.59
N ALA A 18 6.37 12.74 11.40
CA ALA A 18 6.55 13.96 10.63
C ALA A 18 6.46 13.66 9.14
N THR A 19 6.05 14.66 8.35
CA THR A 19 6.01 14.57 6.88
C THR A 19 7.37 14.88 6.25
N THR A 20 8.28 15.48 7.01
CA THR A 20 9.64 15.83 6.60
C THR A 20 10.64 15.23 7.56
N TYR A 21 11.89 15.08 7.11
CA TYR A 21 12.96 14.57 7.96
C TYR A 21 13.27 15.58 9.07
N VAL A 22 13.10 15.16 10.32
CA VAL A 22 13.35 16.01 11.49
C VAL A 22 14.78 15.79 11.96
N VAL A 23 15.58 16.84 11.89
CA VAL A 23 16.92 16.88 12.48
C VAL A 23 16.83 17.57 13.84
N SER A 24 17.23 16.87 14.91
CA SER A 24 17.26 17.44 16.26
C SER A 24 18.41 16.84 17.04
N ASP A 25 19.29 17.69 17.57
CA ASP A 25 20.41 17.31 18.42
C ASP A 25 19.93 16.49 19.62
N ARG A 26 18.72 16.74 20.12
CA ARG A 26 18.12 16.00 21.23
C ARG A 26 17.78 14.56 20.83
N LEU A 27 17.23 14.36 19.64
CA LEU A 27 16.95 13.01 19.15
C LEU A 27 18.22 12.22 18.89
N GLN A 28 19.28 12.88 18.39
CA GLN A 28 20.57 12.24 18.15
C GLN A 28 21.32 11.91 19.45
N THR A 29 21.27 12.80 20.44
CA THR A 29 21.98 12.63 21.72
C THR A 29 21.36 11.56 22.62
N TYR A 30 20.04 11.37 22.56
CA TYR A 30 19.31 10.43 23.45
C TYR A 30 18.89 9.12 22.77
N GLY A 31 19.57 8.72 21.68
CA GLY A 31 19.37 7.39 21.07
C GLY A 31 18.10 7.26 20.21
N GLY A 32 17.64 8.35 19.61
CA GLY A 32 16.55 8.33 18.63
C GLY A 32 16.91 7.47 17.41
N SER A 33 15.98 6.61 17.00
CA SER A 33 16.11 5.78 15.79
C SER A 33 15.14 6.32 14.73
N PRO A 34 15.63 7.03 13.69
CA PRO A 34 14.77 7.51 12.62
C PRO A 34 14.32 6.32 11.76
N TYR A 35 13.01 6.25 11.50
CA TYR A 35 12.44 5.27 10.58
C TYR A 35 11.69 6.00 9.47
N SER A 36 12.09 5.75 8.21
CA SER A 36 11.42 6.31 7.04
C SER A 36 10.39 5.33 6.52
N LEU A 37 9.14 5.80 6.41
CA LEU A 37 8.07 5.05 5.76
C LEU A 37 8.18 5.26 4.25
N GLY A 38 8.51 4.20 3.52
CA GLY A 38 8.52 4.18 2.05
C GLY A 38 7.18 3.78 1.45
N CYS A 39 7.06 3.93 0.13
CA CYS A 39 5.96 3.35 -0.63
C CYS A 39 6.01 1.81 -0.59
N PHE A 40 4.85 1.18 -0.75
CA PHE A 40 4.78 -0.26 -0.93
C PHE A 40 5.34 -0.68 -2.29
N ASP A 41 6.02 -1.82 -2.33
CA ASP A 41 6.33 -2.49 -3.58
C ASP A 41 5.03 -3.00 -4.26
N PRO A 42 5.06 -3.32 -5.56
CA PRO A 42 3.86 -3.74 -6.30
C PRO A 42 3.18 -4.98 -5.70
N TYR A 43 3.94 -5.91 -5.12
CA TYR A 43 3.40 -7.12 -4.51
C TYR A 43 2.66 -6.81 -3.21
N ARG A 44 3.27 -6.03 -2.30
CA ARG A 44 2.59 -5.57 -1.08
C ARG A 44 1.38 -4.67 -1.40
N SER A 45 1.46 -3.88 -2.46
CA SER A 45 0.35 -3.05 -2.92
C SER A 45 -0.84 -3.91 -3.39
N ALA A 46 -0.57 -4.95 -4.17
CA ALA A 46 -1.57 -5.91 -4.61
C ALA A 46 -2.18 -6.72 -3.45
N ASP A 47 -1.36 -7.15 -2.49
CA ASP A 47 -1.86 -7.86 -1.32
C ASP A 47 -2.73 -6.94 -0.44
N LEU A 48 -2.33 -5.68 -0.25
CA LEU A 48 -3.13 -4.70 0.48
C LEU A 48 -4.47 -4.43 -0.22
N LEU A 49 -4.45 -4.28 -1.55
CA LEU A 49 -5.64 -4.11 -2.37
C LEU A 49 -6.58 -5.31 -2.21
N ARG A 50 -6.07 -6.54 -2.40
CA ARG A 50 -6.82 -7.78 -2.28
C ARG A 50 -7.51 -7.93 -0.92
N ARG A 51 -6.86 -7.52 0.17
CA ARG A 51 -7.42 -7.57 1.53
C ARG A 51 -8.57 -6.58 1.75
N HIS A 52 -8.63 -5.48 1.00
CA HIS A 52 -9.65 -4.44 1.16
C HIS A 52 -10.81 -4.57 0.15
N ILE A 53 -10.68 -5.44 -0.84
CA ILE A 53 -11.76 -5.76 -1.77
C ILE A 53 -12.67 -6.80 -1.12
N SER A 54 -13.97 -6.50 -1.06
CA SER A 54 -14.98 -7.39 -0.46
C SER A 54 -15.49 -8.44 -1.44
N ARG A 55 -15.37 -8.19 -2.76
CA ARG A 55 -15.81 -9.11 -3.81
C ARG A 55 -14.71 -10.09 -4.23
N LYS A 56 -15.11 -11.28 -4.67
CA LYS A 56 -14.16 -12.25 -5.24
C LYS A 56 -13.66 -11.71 -6.58
N ILE A 57 -12.34 -11.60 -6.71
CA ILE A 57 -11.67 -11.24 -7.97
C ILE A 57 -11.30 -12.54 -8.68
N SER A 58 -11.65 -12.63 -9.95
CA SER A 58 -11.22 -13.74 -10.83
C SER A 58 -10.01 -13.33 -11.67
N LEU A 59 -9.17 -14.30 -12.04
CA LEU A 59 -8.10 -14.10 -13.04
C LEU A 59 -8.67 -13.66 -14.40
N ALA A 60 -9.93 -13.98 -14.70
CA ALA A 60 -10.60 -13.55 -15.91
C ALA A 60 -10.83 -12.02 -15.98
N GLU A 61 -10.76 -11.31 -14.85
CA GLU A 61 -10.94 -9.85 -14.77
C GLU A 61 -9.62 -9.07 -14.90
N LEU A 62 -8.49 -9.77 -15.05
CA LEU A 62 -7.13 -9.23 -15.01
C LEU A 62 -6.39 -9.39 -16.35
N GLN A 63 -7.11 -9.33 -17.47
CA GLN A 63 -6.52 -9.59 -18.79
C GLN A 63 -5.52 -8.52 -19.23
N SER A 64 -5.63 -7.30 -18.69
CA SER A 64 -4.66 -6.22 -18.94
C SER A 64 -3.32 -6.43 -18.21
N SER A 65 -3.23 -7.39 -17.28
CA SER A 65 -1.96 -7.73 -16.66
C SER A 65 -1.07 -8.53 -17.63
N PRO A 66 0.19 -8.11 -17.86
CA PRO A 66 1.11 -8.79 -18.78
C PRO A 66 1.49 -10.21 -18.30
N LEU A 67 1.16 -10.55 -17.06
CA LEU A 67 1.44 -11.83 -16.42
C LEU A 67 0.23 -12.77 -16.38
N ALA A 68 -0.96 -12.32 -16.80
CA ALA A 68 -2.20 -13.10 -16.74
C ALA A 68 -2.13 -14.42 -17.53
N ALA A 69 -1.42 -14.44 -18.66
CA ALA A 69 -1.26 -15.63 -19.50
C ALA A 69 -0.05 -16.51 -19.14
N LYS A 70 0.84 -16.04 -18.24
CA LYS A 70 2.17 -16.64 -18.04
C LYS A 70 2.39 -17.26 -16.67
N ILE A 71 1.66 -16.83 -15.64
CA ILE A 71 1.90 -17.31 -14.27
C ILE A 71 0.88 -18.38 -13.88
N GLN A 72 1.41 -19.58 -13.58
CA GLN A 72 0.70 -20.65 -12.91
C GLN A 72 1.47 -21.00 -11.63
N SER A 73 1.15 -20.31 -10.53
CA SER A 73 1.63 -20.71 -9.21
C SER A 73 0.72 -21.82 -8.65
N PRO A 74 1.24 -22.84 -7.94
CA PRO A 74 0.42 -23.88 -7.30
C PRO A 74 -0.55 -23.31 -6.24
N ASN A 75 -0.27 -22.13 -5.70
CA ASN A 75 -1.19 -21.43 -4.80
C ASN A 75 -2.03 -20.39 -5.59
N PRO A 76 -3.36 -20.54 -5.67
CA PRO A 76 -4.23 -19.66 -6.45
C PRO A 76 -4.26 -18.22 -5.91
N GLN A 77 -4.14 -18.02 -4.61
CA GLN A 77 -4.12 -16.68 -3.99
C GLN A 77 -2.82 -15.94 -4.30
N GLU A 78 -1.71 -16.66 -4.26
CA GLU A 78 -0.41 -16.12 -4.61
C GLU A 78 -0.34 -15.80 -6.11
N ASN A 79 -0.90 -16.68 -6.95
CA ASN A 79 -0.99 -16.43 -8.39
C ASN A 79 -1.77 -15.15 -8.68
N LEU A 80 -2.96 -15.00 -8.08
CA LEU A 80 -3.78 -13.80 -8.23
C LEU A 80 -3.05 -12.55 -7.75
N THR A 81 -2.33 -12.62 -6.64
CA THR A 81 -1.57 -11.47 -6.11
C THR A 81 -0.44 -11.07 -7.06
N ARG A 82 0.28 -12.03 -7.66
CA ARG A 82 1.34 -11.75 -8.63
C ARG A 82 0.80 -11.16 -9.94
N VAL A 83 -0.32 -11.68 -10.43
CA VAL A 83 -0.99 -11.13 -11.63
C VAL A 83 -1.52 -9.73 -11.35
N LEU A 84 -2.14 -9.50 -10.19
CA LEU A 84 -2.63 -8.19 -9.77
C LEU A 84 -1.48 -7.19 -9.58
N ALA A 85 -0.33 -7.63 -9.04
CA ALA A 85 0.85 -6.77 -8.84
C ALA A 85 1.41 -6.20 -10.15
N ALA A 86 1.25 -6.92 -11.26
CA ALA A 86 1.64 -6.45 -12.59
C ALA A 86 0.52 -5.69 -13.33
N HIS A 87 -0.65 -5.52 -12.71
CA HIS A 87 -1.77 -4.84 -13.32
C HIS A 87 -1.55 -3.30 -13.34
N PRO A 88 -1.88 -2.59 -14.43
CA PRO A 88 -1.67 -1.14 -14.54
C PRO A 88 -2.32 -0.32 -13.41
N LEU A 89 -3.45 -0.80 -12.87
CA LEU A 89 -4.10 -0.16 -11.71
C LEU A 89 -3.21 -0.11 -10.46
N ILE A 90 -2.39 -1.13 -10.20
CA ILE A 90 -1.48 -1.14 -9.05
C ILE A 90 -0.36 -0.13 -9.27
N GLU A 91 0.19 -0.07 -10.48
CA GLU A 91 1.23 0.89 -10.83
C GLU A 91 0.77 2.35 -10.61
N ARG A 92 -0.48 2.67 -10.97
CA ARG A 92 -1.08 4.00 -10.76
C ARG A 92 -1.14 4.41 -9.29
N THR A 93 -1.25 3.47 -8.36
CA THR A 93 -1.24 3.79 -6.92
C THR A 93 0.12 4.25 -6.40
N ARG A 94 1.20 4.03 -7.15
CA ARG A 94 2.59 4.33 -6.78
C ARG A 94 3.00 3.76 -5.41
N GLY A 95 2.34 2.69 -4.96
CA GLY A 95 2.56 2.10 -3.65
C GLY A 95 2.07 2.93 -2.46
N ILE A 96 1.22 3.94 -2.69
CA ILE A 96 0.69 4.81 -1.64
C ILE A 96 -0.51 4.11 -0.97
N PRO A 97 -0.47 3.81 0.35
CA PRO A 97 -1.53 3.07 1.04
C PRO A 97 -2.92 3.71 0.88
N LYS A 98 -2.99 5.04 0.95
CA LYS A 98 -4.24 5.80 0.78
C LYS A 98 -4.84 5.59 -0.62
N ALA A 99 -4.03 5.68 -1.67
CA ALA A 99 -4.47 5.47 -3.04
C ALA A 99 -4.94 4.02 -3.28
N ILE A 100 -4.24 3.05 -2.70
CA ILE A 100 -4.61 1.63 -2.77
C ILE A 100 -5.99 1.38 -2.13
N VAL A 101 -6.23 1.94 -0.93
CA VAL A 101 -7.51 1.77 -0.24
C VAL A 101 -8.63 2.53 -0.96
N SER A 102 -8.36 3.71 -1.51
CA SER A 102 -9.31 4.43 -2.36
C SER A 102 -9.69 3.62 -3.60
N LEU A 103 -8.70 2.99 -4.26
CA LEU A 103 -8.96 2.06 -5.37
C LEU A 103 -9.82 0.87 -4.93
N ALA A 104 -9.54 0.27 -3.77
CA ALA A 104 -10.34 -0.81 -3.22
C ALA A 104 -11.81 -0.38 -3.00
N SER A 105 -12.02 0.83 -2.45
CA SER A 105 -13.35 1.38 -2.23
C SER A 105 -14.11 1.57 -3.53
N LEU A 106 -13.42 1.99 -4.59
CA LEU A 106 -13.98 2.17 -5.92
C LEU A 106 -14.41 0.82 -6.51
N ILE A 107 -13.54 -0.18 -6.44
CA ILE A 107 -13.83 -1.54 -6.91
C ILE A 107 -15.04 -2.15 -6.16
N ASN A 108 -15.15 -1.90 -4.86
CA ASN A 108 -16.28 -2.36 -4.05
C ASN A 108 -17.59 -1.62 -4.40
N ALA A 109 -17.51 -0.34 -4.79
CA ALA A 109 -18.66 0.45 -5.22
C ALA A 109 -19.16 0.07 -6.62
N THR A 110 -18.31 -0.54 -7.46
CA THR A 110 -18.65 -0.99 -8.83
C THR A 110 -18.53 -2.52 -8.96
N PRO A 111 -19.44 -3.30 -8.35
CA PRO A 111 -19.31 -4.76 -8.29
C PRO A 111 -19.47 -5.48 -9.63
N THR A 112 -20.06 -4.82 -10.63
CA THR A 112 -20.28 -5.37 -11.98
C THR A 112 -19.18 -5.04 -12.99
N ALA A 113 -18.29 -4.09 -12.67
CA ALA A 113 -17.21 -3.67 -13.56
C ALA A 113 -15.97 -4.56 -13.35
N SER A 114 -15.37 -5.03 -14.45
CA SER A 114 -14.08 -5.73 -14.38
C SER A 114 -12.95 -4.77 -14.01
N LEU A 115 -11.85 -5.31 -13.47
CA LEU A 115 -10.68 -4.48 -13.14
C LEU A 115 -10.06 -3.85 -14.38
N ASP A 116 -10.10 -4.54 -15.52
CA ASP A 116 -9.68 -3.99 -16.81
C ASP A 116 -10.56 -2.79 -17.22
N GLN A 117 -11.89 -2.89 -17.10
CA GLN A 117 -12.80 -1.77 -17.38
C GLN A 117 -12.55 -0.57 -16.46
N LEU A 118 -12.27 -0.82 -15.18
CA LEU A 118 -11.92 0.24 -14.24
C LEU A 118 -10.57 0.89 -14.60
N ALA A 119 -9.60 0.13 -15.11
CA ALA A 119 -8.33 0.65 -15.61
C ALA A 119 -8.53 1.57 -16.82
N GLU A 120 -9.45 1.27 -17.71
CA GLU A 120 -9.76 2.10 -18.88
C GLU A 120 -10.52 3.38 -18.46
N GLN A 121 -11.57 3.23 -17.65
CA GLN A 121 -12.43 4.34 -17.20
C GLN A 121 -11.69 5.34 -16.31
N HIS A 122 -10.75 4.87 -15.49
CA HIS A 122 -10.01 5.70 -14.53
C HIS A 122 -8.57 5.93 -14.97
N SER A 123 -8.35 6.03 -16.29
CA SER A 123 -7.03 6.33 -16.89
C SER A 123 -6.38 7.60 -16.34
N ASN A 124 -7.18 8.57 -15.88
CA ASN A 124 -6.72 9.87 -15.38
C ASN A 124 -6.97 10.15 -13.88
N LEU A 125 -7.51 9.18 -13.12
CA LEU A 125 -8.11 9.46 -11.79
C LEU A 125 -7.24 9.13 -10.57
N LEU A 126 -5.99 8.73 -10.73
CA LEU A 126 -5.00 8.52 -9.65
C LEU A 126 -3.62 8.97 -10.11
#